data_AF-A0A7C5YSQ6-F1
#
_entry.id   AF-A0A7C5YSQ6-F1
#
_cell.length_a   1.000
_cell.length_b   1.000
_cell.length_c   1.000
_cell.angle_alpha   90.00
_cell.angle_beta   90.00
_cell.angle_gamma   90.00
#
_symmetry.space_group_name_H-M   'P 1'
#
loop_
_entity.id
_entity.type
_entity.pdbx_description
1 polymer ?
#
loop_
_entity_poly.entity_id
_entity_poly.type
_entity_poly.pdbx_seq_one_letter_code
_entity_poly.pdbx_strand_id
1 'polypeptide(L)' 'KGVRQAHAWFVAFAPDEDPQVAVVVLIEGGGEGSRVALPAVVDIINFYFSR' A
#
# COMPACT_ATOMS: atom_id res chain seq x y z
N LYS A 1 -24.09 -9.62 15.36
CA LYS A 1 -22.95 -8.71 15.12
C LYS A 1 -22.74 -8.66 13.60
N GLY A 2 -22.81 -7.49 12.97
CA GLY A 2 -22.60 -7.37 11.52
C GLY A 2 -21.16 -7.73 11.14
N VAL A 3 -20.96 -8.32 9.96
CA VAL A 3 -19.62 -8.61 9.43
C VAL A 3 -18.93 -7.26 9.20
N ARG A 4 -17.91 -6.93 10.00
CA ARG A 4 -17.00 -5.83 9.67
C ARG A 4 -16.04 -6.32 8.61
N GLN A 5 -15.93 -5.57 7.52
CA GLN A 5 -14.93 -5.83 6.51
C GLN A 5 -13.54 -5.59 7.09
N ALA A 6 -12.58 -6.47 6.76
CA ALA A 6 -11.19 -6.29 7.16
C ALA A 6 -10.65 -4.95 6.62
N HIS A 7 -9.65 -4.38 7.30
CA HIS A 7 -8.91 -3.26 6.73
C HIS A 7 -7.94 -3.77 5.67
N ALA A 8 -7.87 -3.09 4.54
CA ALA A 8 -6.86 -3.38 3.54
C ALA A 8 -5.60 -2.59 3.88
N TRP A 9 -4.47 -3.26 4.04
CA TRP A 9 -3.21 -2.59 4.30
C TRP A 9 -2.07 -3.24 3.51
N PHE A 10 -1.07 -2.44 3.16
CA PHE A 10 0.12 -2.90 2.47
C PHE A 10 1.31 -2.02 2.86
N VAL A 11 2.49 -2.64 2.97
CA VAL A 11 3.75 -1.96 3.26
C VAL A 11 4.75 -2.34 2.20
N ALA A 12 5.47 -1.36 1.65
CA ALA A 12 6.57 -1.59 0.73
C ALA A 12 7.68 -0.58 0.94
N PHE A 13 8.86 -0.91 0.44
CA PHE A 13 9.99 0.00 0.29
C PHE A 13 10.59 -0.18 -1.11
N ALA A 14 11.26 0.85 -1.62
CA ALA A 14 11.89 0.80 -2.94
C ALA A 14 13.05 1.81 -3.08
N PRO A 15 14.03 1.54 -3.98
CA PRO A 15 14.30 0.24 -4.63
C PRO A 15 14.80 -0.81 -3.62
N ASP A 16 14.98 -2.05 -4.08
CA ASP A 16 15.37 -3.18 -3.22
C ASP A 16 16.86 -3.17 -2.82
N GLU A 17 17.75 -2.75 -3.73
CA GLU A 17 19.19 -2.70 -3.47
C GLU A 17 19.62 -1.51 -2.59
N ASP A 18 19.02 -0.32 -2.79
CA ASP A 18 19.29 0.90 -2.01
C ASP A 18 17.96 1.61 -1.65
N PRO A 19 17.25 1.19 -0.58
CA PRO A 19 15.94 1.72 -0.26
C PRO A 19 15.94 3.23 0.01
N GLN A 20 15.15 3.99 -0.78
CA GLN A 20 15.05 5.45 -0.66
C GLN A 20 13.71 5.91 -0.07
N VAL A 21 12.67 5.08 -0.16
CA VAL A 21 11.34 5.37 0.37
C VAL A 21 10.70 4.12 0.97
N ALA A 22 9.97 4.29 2.07
CA ALA A 22 9.09 3.28 2.66
C ALA A 22 7.67 3.85 2.74
N VAL A 23 6.68 3.06 2.32
CA VAL A 23 5.28 3.47 2.20
C VAL A 23 4.40 2.47 2.94
N VAL A 24 3.48 3.00 3.75
CA VAL A 24 2.40 2.24 4.40
C VAL A 24 1.07 2.82 3.92
N VAL A 25 0.21 1.98 3.36
CA VAL A 25 -1.17 2.34 3.03
C VAL A 25 -2.11 1.50 3.88
N LEU A 26 -3.08 2.15 4.52
CA LEU A 26 -4.17 1.51 5.27
C LEU A 26 -5.50 2.12 4.82
N ILE A 27 -6.42 1.27 4.38
CA ILE A 27 -7.75 1.62 3.95
C ILE A 27 -8.74 0.92 4.87
N GLU A 28 -9.42 1.73 5.69
CA GLU A 28 -10.41 1.25 6.64
C GLU A 28 -11.57 0.57 5.90
N GLY A 29 -11.91 -0.65 6.33
CA GLY A 29 -12.95 -1.48 5.69
C GLY A 29 -12.66 -1.88 4.24
N GLY A 30 -11.42 -1.69 3.73
CA GLY A 30 -11.08 -1.94 2.32
C GLY A 30 -11.05 -3.43 1.92
N GLY A 31 -11.05 -4.35 2.88
CA GLY A 31 -10.99 -5.79 2.65
C GLY A 31 -9.56 -6.28 2.41
N GLU A 32 -9.31 -6.85 1.23
CA GLU A 32 -8.04 -7.50 0.90
C GLU A 32 -6.93 -6.49 0.55
N GLY A 33 -5.81 -6.54 1.28
CA GLY A 33 -4.68 -5.63 1.11
C GLY A 33 -4.03 -5.69 -0.29
N SER A 34 -3.77 -6.88 -0.81
CA SER A 34 -3.18 -7.11 -2.14
C SER A 34 -4.03 -6.58 -3.29
N ARG A 35 -5.35 -6.54 -3.13
CA ARG A 35 -6.27 -6.08 -4.18
C ARG A 35 -6.54 -4.57 -4.10
N VAL A 36 -6.53 -4.01 -2.89
CA VAL A 36 -7.01 -2.63 -2.64
C VAL A 36 -5.89 -1.68 -2.25
N ALA A 37 -5.01 -2.07 -1.31
CA ALA A 37 -3.94 -1.19 -0.82
C ALA A 37 -2.66 -1.25 -1.68
N LEU A 38 -2.35 -2.40 -2.28
CA LEU A 38 -1.15 -2.56 -3.12
C LEU A 38 -1.12 -1.60 -4.33
N PRO A 39 -2.19 -1.42 -5.13
CA PRO A 39 -2.16 -0.48 -6.25
C PRO A 39 -1.81 0.96 -5.82
N ALA A 40 -2.34 1.41 -4.67
CA ALA A 40 -2.03 2.73 -4.13
C ALA A 40 -0.55 2.86 -3.72
N VAL A 41 0.03 1.81 -3.12
CA VAL A 41 1.47 1.77 -2.82
C VAL A 41 2.32 1.89 -4.09
N VAL A 42 1.93 1.17 -5.16
CA VAL A 42 2.63 1.22 -6.46
C VAL A 42 2.56 2.61 -7.07
N ASP A 43 1.39 3.26 -7.07
CA ASP A 43 1.23 4.61 -7.60
C ASP A 43 2.08 5.63 -6.84
N ILE A 44 2.14 5.54 -5.51
CA ILE A 44 2.98 6.42 -4.66
C ILE A 44 4.46 6.24 -4.98
N ILE A 45 4.93 5.00 -5.07
CA ILE A 45 6.33 4.69 -5.37
C ILE A 45 6.70 5.17 -6.79
N ASN A 46 5.85 4.90 -7.78
CA ASN A 46 6.07 5.37 -9.16
C ASN A 46 6.13 6.89 -9.22
N PHE A 47 5.23 7.58 -8.51
CA PHE A 47 5.24 9.04 -8.44
C PHE A 47 6.53 9.56 -7.81
N TYR A 48 7.01 8.94 -6.72
CA TYR A 48 8.25 9.31 -6.04
C TYR A 48 9.47 9.27 -6.98
N PHE A 49 9.57 8.24 -7.83
CA PHE A 49 10.69 8.06 -8.78
C PHE A 49 10.49 8.73 -10.14
N SER A 50 9.30 9.26 -10.44
CA SER A 50 9.03 9.99 -11.69
C SER A 50 9.57 11.44 -11.71
N ARG A 51 10.18 11.88 -10.61
CA ARG A 51 10.77 13.21 -10.41
C ARG A 51 12.28 13.14 -10.35
#